data_AF-A0A5E6NY97-F1
#
_entry.id   AF-A0A5E6NY97-F1
#
_cell.length_a   1.000
_cell.length_b   1.000
_cell.length_c   1.000
_cell.angle_alpha   90.00
_cell.angle_beta   90.00
_cell.angle_gamma   90.00
#
_symmetry.space_group_name_H-M   'P 1'
#
loop_
_entity.id
_entity.type
_entity.pdbx_description
1 polymer ?
#
loop_
_entity_poly.entity_id
_entity_poly.type
_entity_poly.pdbx_seq_one_letter_code
_entity_poly.pdbx_strand_id
1 'polypeptide(L)' 'MSAALSIKSLTKIYANNFYALKAIDLSVEEGDFFCAFG' A
#
# COMPACT_ATOMS: atom_id res chain seq x y z
N MET A 1 -14.33 10.66 -9.49
CA MET A 1 -13.54 10.64 -8.24
C MET A 1 -12.11 10.30 -8.62
N SER A 2 -11.14 11.17 -8.36
CA SER A 2 -9.72 10.85 -8.55
C SER A 2 -9.19 10.24 -7.26
N ALA A 3 -8.53 9.08 -7.33
CA ALA A 3 -7.83 8.54 -6.16
C ALA A 3 -6.61 9.43 -5.87
N ALA A 4 -6.48 9.93 -4.64
CA ALA A 4 -5.33 10.72 -4.21
C ALA A 4 -4.08 9.86 -4.06
N LEU A 5 -4.24 8.60 -3.64
CA LEU A 5 -3.18 7.61 -3.60
C LEU A 5 -3.69 6.30 -4.18
N SER A 6 -3.00 5.77 -5.19
CA SER A 6 -3.29 4.45 -5.73
C SER A 6 -1.99 3.66 -5.83
N ILE A 7 -1.92 2.59 -5.04
CA ILE A 7 -0.83 1.64 -5.01
C ILE A 7 -1.42 0.30 -5.42
N LYS A 8 -0.80 -0.36 -6.39
CA LYS A 8 -1.19 -1.69 -6.83
C LYS A 8 -0.02 -2.65 -6.73
N SER A 9 -0.29 -3.87 -6.28
CA SER A 9 0.67 -4.96 -6.18
C SER A 9 1.96 -4.60 -5.44
N LEU A 10 1.88 -3.78 -4.37
CA LEU A 10 3.06 -3.37 -3.60
C LEU A 10 3.72 -4.60 -2.98
N THR A 11 4.95 -4.85 -3.41
CA THR A 11 5.76 -5.95 -2.93
C THR A 11 7.04 -5.39 -2.36
N LYS A 12 7.32 -5.70 -1.09
CA LYS A 12 8.53 -5.28 -0.41
C LYS A 12 9.24 -6.53 0.10
N ILE A 13 10.46 -6.73 -0.39
CA ILE A 13 11.32 -7.85 -0.01
C ILE A 13 12.59 -7.23 0.59
N TYR A 14 12.96 -7.69 1.78
CA TYR A 14 14.22 -7.31 2.41
C TYR A 14 15.35 -8.22 1.94
N ALA A 15 16.60 -7.78 2.12
CA ALA A 15 17.81 -8.47 1.67
C ALA A 15 17.91 -9.94 2.14
N ASN A 16 17.23 -10.30 3.22
CA ASN A 16 17.16 -11.67 3.76
C ASN A 16 16.07 -12.53 3.09
N ASN A 17 15.57 -12.16 1.91
CA ASN A 17 14.40 -12.77 1.25
C ASN A 17 13.11 -12.75 2.10
N PHE A 18 13.03 -11.84 3.07
CA PHE A 18 11.84 -11.67 3.90
C PHE A 18 10.84 -10.76 3.19
N TYR A 19 9.63 -11.27 2.94
CA TYR A 19 8.55 -10.52 2.32
C TYR A 19 7.82 -9.69 3.37
N ALA A 20 8.08 -8.39 3.39
CA ALA A 20 7.41 -7.42 4.24
C ALA A 20 5.98 -7.14 3.77
N LEU A 21 5.82 -7.00 2.45
CA LEU A 21 4.54 -6.74 1.80
C LEU A 21 4.44 -7.68 0.59
N LYS A 22 3.32 -8.36 0.44
CA LYS A 22 3.06 -9.29 -0.67
C LYS A 22 1.84 -8.83 -1.44
N ALA A 23 2.07 -8.21 -2.60
CA ALA A 23 1.02 -7.79 -3.53
C ALA A 23 -0.14 -7.02 -2.86
N ILE A 24 0.19 -5.96 -2.11
CA ILE A 24 -0.82 -5.13 -1.44
C ILE A 24 -1.36 -4.09 -2.42
N ASP A 25 -2.69 -4.02 -2.51
CA ASP A 25 -3.42 -2.95 -3.20
C ASP A 25 -3.95 -1.95 -2.17
N LEU A 26 -3.68 -0.66 -2.37
CA LEU A 26 -4.17 0.43 -1.54
C LEU A 26 -4.71 1.54 -2.44
N SER A 27 -5.96 1.91 -2.25
CA SER A 27 -6.57 3.08 -2.89
C SER A 27 -7.14 4.00 -1.84
N VAL A 28 -6.67 5.24 -1.80
CA VAL A 28 -7.17 6.29 -0.92
C VAL A 28 -7.76 7.39 -1.79
N GLU A 29 -9.01 7.77 -1.50
CA GLU A 29 -9.69 8.84 -2.20
C GLU A 29 -9.25 10.22 -1.69
N GLU A 30 -9.41 11.24 -2.53
CA GLU A 30 -9.08 12.60 -2.15
C GLU A 30 -10.03 13.11 -1.05
N GLY A 31 -9.46 13.52 0.08
CA GLY A 31 -10.22 13.91 1.28
C GLY A 31 -10.48 12.77 2.28
N ASP A 32 -10.06 11.54 1.96
CA ASP A 32 -10.18 10.39 2.85
C ASP A 32 -8.94 10.24 3.74
N PHE A 33 -9.14 9.80 4.98
CA PHE A 33 -8.05 9.67 5.96
C PHE A 33 -7.70 8.20 6.18
N PHE A 34 -6.54 7.79 5.67
CA PHE A 34 -6.05 6.43 5.82
C PHE A 34 -5.09 6.31 7.01
N CYS A 35 -5.39 5.40 7.94
CA CYS A 35 -4.51 5.03 9.04
C CYS A 35 -4.10 3.56 8.92
N ALA A 36 -2.81 3.29 8.74
CA ALA A 36 -2.26 1.95 8.84
C ALA A 36 -1.99 1.65 10.32
N PHE A 37 -2.77 0.75 10.91
CA PHE A 37 -2.50 0.21 12.25
C PHE A 37 -1.81 -1.15 12.10
N GLY A 38 -0.67 -1.32 12.78
CA GLY A 38 0.26 -2.44 12.64
C GLY A 38 0.30 -3.35 13.85
#